data_AF-A0A9E4Z1Q1-F1
#
_entry.id   AF-A0A9E4Z1Q1-F1
#
_cell.length_a   1.000
_cell.length_b   1.000
_cell.length_c   1.000
_cell.angle_alpha   90.00
_cell.angle_beta   90.00
_cell.angle_gamma   90.00
#
_symmetry.space_group_name_H-M   'P 1'
#
loop_
_entity.id
_entity.type
_entity.pdbx_description
1 polymer ?
#
loop_
_entity_poly.entity_id
_entity_poly.type
_entity_poly.pdbx_seq_one_letter_code
_entity_poly.pdbx_strand_id
1 'polypeptide(L)'
;MSEIGDFRKAKDQYFEGGEDSPLTPAQRKRFKGLRYFEENADLQFVLSVEEFPKESKDLIQMATSSGDTAPHTRWGQLKFEVDGVPVALTVYRAADGDDYFLPFMDATTGEESYSDGRYLDLPANGDGR
;
A
#
# COMPACT_ATOMS: atom_id res chain seq x y z
N MET A 1 -23.22 -1.82 3.84
CA MET A 1 -21.98 -1.96 3.06
C MET A 1 -20.85 -1.96 4.06
N SER A 2 -19.83 -2.80 3.87
CA SER A 2 -18.60 -2.76 4.68
C SER A 2 -17.84 -1.47 4.34
N GLU A 3 -17.03 -0.96 5.28
CA GLU A 3 -16.20 0.24 5.03
C GLU A 3 -15.30 0.05 3.80
N ILE A 4 -14.77 -1.17 3.60
CA ILE A 4 -13.97 -1.52 2.42
C ILE A 4 -14.82 -1.56 1.13
N GLY A 5 -16.09 -1.95 1.20
CA GLY A 5 -17.00 -1.92 0.05
C GLY A 5 -17.25 -0.49 -0.45
N ASP A 6 -17.46 0.45 0.48
CA ASP A 6 -17.63 1.87 0.16
C ASP A 6 -16.33 2.48 -0.40
N PHE A 7 -15.19 2.13 0.18
CA PHE A 7 -13.87 2.52 -0.32
C PHE A 7 -13.61 2.01 -1.75
N ARG A 8 -13.86 0.73 -2.02
CA ARG A 8 -13.69 0.12 -3.36
C ARG A 8 -14.57 0.81 -4.40
N LYS A 9 -15.83 1.07 -4.05
CA LYS A 9 -16.77 1.79 -4.92
C LYS A 9 -16.30 3.21 -5.23
N ALA A 10 -15.83 3.96 -4.22
CA ALA A 10 -15.29 5.30 -4.42
C ALA A 10 -14.04 5.27 -5.32
N LYS A 11 -13.16 4.28 -5.13
CA LYS A 11 -11.97 4.10 -5.97
C LYS A 11 -12.33 3.77 -7.42
N ASP A 12 -13.30 2.89 -7.65
CA ASP A 12 -13.80 2.61 -9.01
C ASP A 12 -14.36 3.86 -9.69
N GLN A 13 -15.14 4.67 -8.98
CA GLN A 13 -15.67 5.93 -9.50
C GLN A 13 -14.56 6.92 -9.85
N TYR A 14 -13.52 7.01 -9.01
CA TYR A 14 -12.35 7.83 -9.30
C TYR A 14 -11.67 7.38 -10.59
N PHE A 15 -11.44 6.07 -10.78
CA PHE A 15 -10.78 5.56 -11.99
C PHE A 15 -11.66 5.71 -13.24
N GLU A 16 -12.98 5.55 -13.13
CA GLU A 16 -13.90 5.64 -14.26
C GLU A 16 -14.00 7.08 -14.81
N GLY A 17 -14.07 8.09 -13.93
CA GLY A 17 -14.49 9.44 -14.31
C GLY A 17 -13.72 10.61 -13.69
N GLY A 18 -12.75 10.37 -12.81
CA GLY A 18 -11.97 11.44 -12.18
C GLY A 18 -11.18 12.28 -13.18
N GLU A 19 -11.06 13.59 -12.94
CA GLU A 19 -10.22 14.48 -13.75
C GLU A 19 -8.78 13.97 -13.80
N ASP A 20 -8.24 13.59 -12.63
CA ASP A 20 -6.89 13.04 -12.46
C ASP A 20 -6.84 11.50 -12.51
N SER A 21 -7.84 10.84 -13.12
CA SER A 21 -7.81 9.38 -13.24
C SER A 21 -6.59 8.93 -14.06
N PRO A 22 -5.85 7.91 -13.58
CA PRO A 22 -4.66 7.40 -14.25
C PRO A 22 -4.99 6.64 -15.54
N LEU A 23 -6.27 6.36 -15.81
CA LEU A 23 -6.69 5.69 -17.03
C LEU A 23 -6.73 6.66 -18.21
N THR A 24 -6.14 6.26 -19.33
CA THR A 24 -6.26 6.97 -20.61
C THR A 24 -7.73 7.02 -21.07
N PRO A 25 -8.13 7.99 -21.92
CA PRO A 25 -9.50 8.05 -22.45
C PRO A 25 -9.96 6.75 -23.13
N ALA A 26 -9.04 6.01 -23.77
CA ALA A 26 -9.35 4.73 -24.39
C ALA A 26 -9.59 3.60 -23.36
N GLN A 27 -8.82 3.58 -22.27
CA GLN A 27 -9.00 2.64 -21.17
C GLN A 27 -10.31 2.91 -20.41
N ARG A 28 -10.65 4.18 -20.14
CA ARG A 28 -11.90 4.56 -19.47
C ARG A 28 -13.13 4.01 -20.19
N LYS A 29 -13.17 4.07 -21.54
CA LYS A 29 -14.27 3.49 -22.35
C LYS A 29 -14.49 1.99 -22.16
N ARG A 30 -13.45 1.26 -21.75
CA ARG A 30 -13.48 -0.20 -21.56
C ARG A 30 -13.44 -0.60 -20.08
N PHE A 31 -13.33 0.37 -19.18
CA PHE A 31 -13.25 0.15 -17.75
C PHE A 31 -14.59 -0.40 -17.23
N LYS A 32 -14.52 -1.38 -16.34
CA LYS A 32 -15.68 -2.07 -15.74
C LYS A 32 -15.58 -2.15 -14.22
N GLY A 33 -14.68 -1.38 -13.63
CA GLY A 33 -14.23 -1.54 -12.26
C GLY A 33 -12.85 -2.18 -12.18
N LEU A 34 -12.16 -1.94 -11.07
CA LEU A 34 -10.93 -2.60 -10.68
C LEU A 34 -11.24 -4.04 -10.24
N ARG A 35 -10.21 -4.89 -10.29
CA ARG A 35 -10.29 -6.25 -9.76
C ARG A 35 -9.82 -6.24 -8.32
N TYR A 36 -10.62 -6.82 -7.44
CA TYR A 36 -10.32 -6.91 -6.00
C TYR A 36 -10.36 -8.37 -5.56
N PHE A 37 -9.49 -8.72 -4.62
CA PHE A 37 -9.66 -9.94 -3.83
C PHE A 37 -10.89 -9.82 -2.93
N GLU A 38 -11.48 -10.96 -2.56
CA GLU A 38 -12.54 -10.99 -1.55
C GLU A 38 -12.04 -10.43 -0.21
N GLU A 39 -12.97 -9.93 0.60
CA GLU A 39 -12.63 -9.50 1.96
C GLU A 39 -12.16 -10.71 2.76
N ASN A 40 -11.01 -10.58 3.43
CA ASN A 40 -10.46 -11.63 4.26
C ASN A 40 -10.13 -11.06 5.64
N ALA A 41 -10.90 -11.45 6.65
CA ALA A 41 -10.73 -11.01 8.03
C ALA A 41 -9.44 -11.55 8.67
N ASP A 42 -8.92 -12.69 8.20
CA ASP A 42 -7.66 -13.28 8.70
C ASP A 42 -6.43 -12.46 8.29
N LEU A 43 -6.59 -11.56 7.31
CA LEU A 43 -5.56 -10.63 6.85
C LEU A 43 -5.76 -9.19 7.38
N GLN A 44 -6.65 -9.00 8.35
CA GLN A 44 -6.86 -7.73 9.03
C GLN A 44 -6.10 -7.71 10.36
N PHE A 45 -5.06 -6.87 10.44
CA PHE A 45 -4.19 -6.80 11.62
C PHE A 45 -4.23 -5.43 12.28
N VAL A 46 -4.09 -5.41 13.60
CA VAL A 46 -3.77 -4.21 14.39
C VAL A 46 -2.39 -4.45 15.00
N LEU A 47 -1.39 -3.74 14.49
CA LEU A 47 0.02 -3.99 14.78
C LEU A 47 0.69 -2.70 15.21
N SER A 48 1.65 -2.80 16.12
CA SER A 48 2.53 -1.67 16.45
C SER A 48 3.79 -1.74 15.61
N VAL A 49 4.20 -0.59 15.07
CA VAL A 49 5.45 -0.47 14.32
C VAL A 49 6.62 -0.57 15.29
N GLU A 50 7.51 -1.53 15.06
CA GLU A 50 8.81 -1.59 15.71
C GLU A 50 9.75 -0.60 14.99
N GLU A 51 9.87 0.61 15.53
CA GLU A 51 10.78 1.62 14.99
C GLU A 51 12.24 1.14 15.04
N PHE A 52 12.96 1.32 13.94
CA PHE A 52 14.38 0.99 13.90
C PHE A 52 15.20 2.00 14.72
N PRO A 53 16.32 1.57 15.34
CA PRO A 53 17.28 2.48 15.95
C PRO A 53 17.71 3.57 14.97
N LYS A 54 17.96 4.78 15.47
CA LYS A 54 18.30 5.95 14.64
C LYS A 54 19.47 5.69 13.69
N GLU A 55 20.45 4.91 14.12
CA GLU A 55 21.63 4.52 13.34
C GLU A 55 21.36 3.51 12.22
N SER A 56 20.20 2.84 12.24
CA SER A 56 19.76 1.87 11.23
C SER A 56 18.74 2.44 10.26
N LYS A 57 18.32 3.69 10.46
CA LYS A 57 17.39 4.39 9.56
C LYS A 57 18.15 5.01 8.40
N ASP A 58 18.06 4.37 7.25
CA ASP A 58 18.65 4.89 6.01
C ASP A 58 17.62 5.56 5.12
N LEU A 59 18.07 6.61 4.42
CA LEU A 59 17.31 7.27 3.38
C LEU A 59 17.51 6.54 2.05
N ILE A 60 16.42 6.09 1.46
CA ILE A 60 16.37 5.40 0.18
C ILE A 60 15.62 6.25 -0.86
N GLN A 61 15.99 6.10 -2.12
CA GLN A 61 15.25 6.68 -3.24
C GLN A 61 14.27 5.63 -3.76
N MET A 62 12.97 5.90 -3.66
CA MET A 62 11.93 4.97 -4.10
C MET A 62 11.29 5.48 -5.38
N ALA A 63 11.18 4.62 -6.39
CA ALA A 63 10.53 4.96 -7.64
C ALA A 63 9.03 5.21 -7.42
N THR A 64 8.51 6.27 -8.01
CA THR A 64 7.09 6.64 -7.96
C THR A 64 6.38 6.22 -9.26
N SER A 65 5.05 6.21 -9.24
CA SER A 65 4.25 5.94 -10.43
C SER A 65 4.39 7.01 -11.54
N SER A 66 4.97 8.18 -11.24
CA SER A 66 5.30 9.21 -12.25
C SER A 66 6.58 8.91 -13.02
N GLY A 67 7.37 7.91 -12.59
CA GLY A 67 8.69 7.59 -13.14
C GLY A 67 9.84 8.35 -12.48
N ASP A 68 9.55 9.21 -11.50
CA ASP A 68 10.55 9.89 -10.67
C ASP A 68 10.95 9.04 -9.46
N THR A 69 11.85 9.55 -8.63
CA THR A 69 12.17 8.96 -7.32
C THR A 69 11.89 9.93 -6.19
N ALA A 70 11.31 9.42 -5.10
CA ALA A 70 11.04 10.19 -3.89
C ALA A 70 11.86 9.65 -2.70
N PRO A 71 12.48 10.52 -1.88
CA PRO A 71 13.25 10.11 -0.71
C PRO A 71 12.33 9.55 0.38
N HIS A 72 12.66 8.35 0.87
CA HIS A 72 11.96 7.67 1.95
C HIS A 72 12.94 7.18 3.01
N THR A 73 12.57 7.27 4.28
CA THR A 73 13.36 6.71 5.38
C THR A 73 12.86 5.32 5.73
N ARG A 74 13.76 4.34 5.85
CA ARG A 74 13.45 3.05 6.49
C ARG A 74 13.10 3.29 7.95
N TRP A 75 11.82 3.26 8.29
CA TRP A 75 11.33 3.75 9.57
C TRP A 75 11.31 2.65 10.63
N GLY A 76 10.78 1.49 10.28
CA GLY A 76 10.59 0.39 11.20
C GLY A 76 10.06 -0.85 10.50
N GLN A 77 9.54 -1.78 11.27
CA GLN A 77 8.95 -3.01 10.75
C GLN A 77 7.67 -3.39 11.48
N LEU A 78 6.79 -4.07 10.76
CA LEU A 78 5.63 -4.78 11.29
C LEU A 78 5.95 -6.26 11.33
N LYS A 79 5.73 -6.91 12.47
CA LYS A 79 5.88 -8.35 12.62
C LYS A 79 4.53 -8.96 12.95
N PHE A 80 4.18 -10.02 12.23
CA PHE A 80 2.92 -10.74 12.39
C PHE A 80 3.08 -12.16 11.83
N GLU A 81 2.01 -12.94 11.89
CA GLU A 81 1.99 -14.30 11.40
C GLU A 81 0.84 -14.44 10.40
N VAL A 82 1.09 -15.16 9.30
CA VAL A 82 0.08 -15.55 8.33
C VAL A 82 0.19 -17.06 8.15
N ASP A 83 -0.91 -17.78 8.40
CA ASP A 83 -0.97 -19.25 8.28
C ASP A 83 0.15 -20.01 9.04
N GLY A 84 0.53 -19.54 10.23
CA GLY A 84 1.62 -20.16 11.01
C GLY A 84 3.03 -19.71 10.59
N VAL A 85 3.16 -18.86 9.59
CA VAL A 85 4.44 -18.39 9.05
C VAL A 85 4.74 -16.99 9.59
N PRO A 86 5.87 -16.78 10.29
CA PRO A 86 6.25 -15.46 10.75
C PRO A 86 6.65 -14.56 9.56
N VAL A 87 6.06 -13.38 9.51
CA VAL A 87 6.27 -12.36 8.46
C VAL A 87 6.78 -11.08 9.11
N ALA A 88 7.72 -10.42 8.44
CA ALA A 88 8.18 -9.08 8.78
C ALA A 88 8.15 -8.18 7.54
N LEU A 89 7.44 -7.05 7.63
CA LEU A 89 7.36 -6.06 6.55
C LEU A 89 7.99 -4.75 7.00
N THR A 90 8.80 -4.14 6.13
CA THR A 90 9.46 -2.87 6.41
C THR A 90 8.53 -1.70 6.10
N VAL A 91 8.36 -0.81 7.07
CA VAL A 91 7.62 0.44 6.95
C VAL A 91 8.58 1.55 6.55
N TYR A 92 8.21 2.30 5.52
CA TYR A 92 8.92 3.48 5.05
C TYR A 92 8.15 4.73 5.45
N ARG A 93 8.85 5.83 5.70
CA ARG A 93 8.24 7.15 5.94
C ARG A 93 8.72 8.13 4.88
N ALA A 94 7.80 8.84 4.24
CA ALA A 94 8.15 9.90 3.30
C ALA A 94 8.96 11.00 3.99
N ALA A 95 9.92 11.60 3.29
CA ALA A 95 10.77 12.64 3.90
C ALA A 95 10.04 13.99 4.07
N ASP A 96 9.01 14.23 3.25
CA ASP A 96 8.24 15.46 3.13
C ASP A 96 6.86 15.38 3.81
N GLY A 97 6.54 14.27 4.48
CA GLY A 97 5.25 14.05 5.13
C GLY A 97 5.31 13.14 6.35
N ASP A 98 4.14 12.96 6.96
CA ASP A 98 3.95 12.03 8.09
C ASP A 98 3.42 10.66 7.66
N ASP A 99 3.08 10.50 6.39
CA ASP A 99 2.53 9.24 5.88
C ASP A 99 3.58 8.14 5.81
N TYR A 100 3.12 6.93 6.11
CA TYR A 100 3.90 5.72 6.03
C TYR A 100 3.52 4.92 4.78
N PHE A 101 4.51 4.29 4.19
CA PHE A 101 4.38 3.48 2.99
C PHE A 101 4.87 2.06 3.27
N LEU A 102 4.03 1.07 2.97
CA LEU A 102 4.30 -0.35 3.20
C LEU A 102 4.25 -1.12 1.88
N PRO A 103 5.35 -1.15 1.11
CA PRO A 103 5.45 -2.00 -0.07
C PRO A 103 5.74 -3.45 0.35
N PHE A 104 5.14 -4.40 -0.35
CA PHE A 104 5.38 -5.82 -0.12
C PHE A 104 5.15 -6.65 -1.37
N MET A 105 5.75 -7.83 -1.38
CA MET A 105 5.54 -8.88 -2.38
C MET A 105 5.13 -10.15 -1.66
N ASP A 106 4.40 -11.01 -2.36
CA ASP A 106 3.89 -12.27 -1.83
C ASP A 106 3.69 -13.28 -2.97
N ALA A 107 3.13 -14.45 -2.64
CA ALA A 107 2.92 -15.52 -3.61
C ALA A 107 2.03 -15.13 -4.81
N THR A 108 1.19 -14.09 -4.67
CA THR A 108 0.33 -13.61 -5.77
C THR A 108 1.06 -12.68 -6.75
N THR A 109 2.23 -12.14 -6.39
CA THR A 109 2.94 -11.12 -7.17
C THR A 109 3.36 -11.65 -8.54
N GLY A 110 2.90 -10.97 -9.60
CA GLY A 110 3.23 -11.30 -10.99
C GLY A 110 2.38 -12.41 -11.62
N GLU A 111 1.60 -13.13 -10.81
CA GLU A 111 0.64 -14.14 -11.30
C GLU A 111 -0.81 -13.63 -11.20
N GLU A 112 -1.25 -13.28 -9.99
CA GLU A 112 -2.61 -12.82 -9.70
C GLU A 112 -2.68 -11.33 -9.34
N SER A 113 -1.55 -10.77 -8.89
CA SER A 113 -1.40 -9.35 -8.57
C SER A 113 -0.28 -8.70 -9.39
N TYR A 114 -0.14 -7.38 -9.24
CA TYR A 114 0.81 -6.58 -10.02
C TYR A 114 2.25 -7.05 -9.82
N SER A 115 3.04 -7.08 -10.91
CA SER A 115 4.38 -7.69 -10.92
C SER A 115 5.39 -7.01 -10.03
N ASP A 116 5.25 -5.70 -9.82
CA ASP A 116 6.19 -4.92 -9.00
C ASP A 116 5.81 -4.93 -7.52
N GLY A 117 4.81 -5.75 -7.15
CA GLY A 117 4.32 -5.90 -5.80
C GLY A 117 3.06 -5.08 -5.52
N ARG A 118 2.71 -5.06 -4.24
CA ARG A 118 1.55 -4.37 -3.68
C ARG A 118 2.01 -3.37 -2.63
N TYR A 119 1.15 -2.45 -2.27
CA TYR A 119 1.45 -1.45 -1.25
C TYR A 119 0.22 -1.10 -0.42
N LEU A 120 0.47 -0.63 0.80
CA LEU A 120 -0.51 0.04 1.65
C LEU A 120 0.03 1.42 2.03
N ASP A 121 -0.82 2.42 1.84
CA ASP A 121 -0.63 3.75 2.40
C ASP A 121 -1.20 3.77 3.82
N LEU A 122 -0.36 4.13 4.79
CA LEU A 122 -0.67 4.09 6.21
C LEU A 122 -0.63 5.53 6.74
N PRO A 123 -1.80 6.18 6.91
CA PRO A 123 -1.85 7.55 7.42
C PRO A 123 -1.36 7.59 8.87
N ALA A 124 -0.60 8.63 9.21
CA ALA A 124 -0.17 8.86 10.59
C ALA A 124 -1.34 9.33 11.45
N ASN A 125 -2.05 8.38 12.07
CA ASN A 125 -3.14 8.69 12.98
C ASN A 125 -2.67 9.15 14.38
N GLY A 126 -1.36 9.16 14.64
CA GLY A 126 -0.78 9.62 15.91
C GLY A 126 -0.88 8.62 17.09
N ASP A 127 -1.64 7.54 16.94
CA ASP A 127 -1.94 6.59 18.02
C ASP A 127 -0.97 5.39 18.12
N GLY A 128 0.02 5.30 17.22
CA GLY A 128 1.05 4.25 17.25
C GLY A 128 0.53 2.82 16.97
N ARG A 129 -0.63 2.71 16.31
CA ARG A 129 -1.35 1.49 15.98
C ARG A 129 -1.95 1.54 14.60
#